data_AF-A0A2E8KGW8-F1
#
_entry.id   AF-A0A2E8KGW8-F1
#
_cell.length_a   1.000
_cell.length_b   1.000
_cell.length_c   1.000
_cell.angle_alpha   90.00
_cell.angle_beta   90.00
_cell.angle_gamma   90.00
#
_symmetry.space_group_name_H-M   'P 1'
#
loop_
_entity.id
_entity.type
_entity.pdbx_description
1 polymer ?
#
loop_
_entity_poly.entity_id
_entity_poly.type
_entity_poly.pdbx_seq_one_letter_code
_entity_poly.pdbx_strand_id
1 'polypeptide(L)'
;MSLFLYPIIGAVAGLLAGLFGVGGGAIIVPLLIFIFSVQSFPEASMVHLAIGTSFATIVITSISSVFAHHKLGNVNWSVVRAMTPGLIIGVVLGSTAAAGLSGENLQ
;
A
#
# COMPACT_ATOMS: atom_id res chain seq x y z
N MET A 1 -4.46 -24.60 -11.83
CA MET A 1 -4.38 -24.76 -10.36
C MET A 1 -3.99 -23.46 -9.62
N SER A 2 -3.77 -22.33 -10.31
CA SER A 2 -3.16 -21.12 -9.72
C SER A 2 -4.12 -20.04 -9.21
N LEU A 3 -5.38 -19.99 -9.65
CA LEU A 3 -6.27 -18.85 -9.38
C LEU A 3 -6.81 -18.78 -7.93
N PHE A 4 -6.93 -19.93 -7.25
CA PHE A 4 -7.50 -20.02 -5.90
C PHE A 4 -6.51 -19.59 -4.79
N LEU A 5 -5.21 -19.52 -5.08
CA LEU A 5 -4.21 -19.02 -4.12
C LEU A 5 -4.35 -17.51 -3.87
N TYR A 6 -4.72 -16.73 -4.89
CA TYR A 6 -4.87 -15.28 -4.79
C TYR A 6 -5.88 -14.81 -3.74
N PRO A 7 -7.13 -15.33 -3.68
CA PRO A 7 -8.08 -14.91 -2.67
C PRO A 7 -7.67 -15.35 -1.25
N ILE A 8 -7.03 -16.51 -1.10
CA ILE A 8 -6.56 -17.01 0.22
C ILE A 8 -5.42 -16.14 0.74
N ILE A 9 -4.41 -15.90 -0.09
CA ILE A 9 -3.28 -15.05 0.28
C ILE A 9 -3.75 -13.62 0.49
N GLY A 10 -4.63 -13.10 -0.37
CA GLY A 10 -5.24 -11.78 -0.23
C GLY A 10 -6.04 -11.64 1.07
N ALA A 11 -6.77 -12.68 1.48
CA ALA A 11 -7.52 -12.68 2.73
C ALA A 11 -6.59 -12.68 3.96
N VAL A 12 -5.55 -13.52 3.98
CA VAL A 12 -4.58 -13.57 5.09
C VAL A 12 -3.79 -12.26 5.17
N ALA A 13 -3.28 -11.78 4.03
CA ALA A 13 -2.55 -10.52 3.96
C ALA A 13 -3.43 -9.33 4.36
N GLY A 14 -4.69 -9.30 3.90
CA GLY A 14 -5.68 -8.28 4.26
C GLY A 14 -6.06 -8.31 5.74
N LEU A 15 -6.21 -9.49 6.34
CA LEU A 15 -6.45 -9.66 7.77
C LEU A 15 -5.28 -9.12 8.60
N LEU A 16 -4.05 -9.53 8.26
CA LEU A 16 -2.84 -9.07 8.94
C LEU A 16 -2.67 -7.54 8.77
N ALA A 17 -2.84 -7.04 7.54
CA ALA A 17 -2.83 -5.62 7.24
C ALA A 17 -3.83 -4.81 8.08
N GLY A 18 -5.05 -5.34 8.24
CA GLY A 18 -6.11 -4.73 9.05
C GLY A 18 -5.82 -4.79 10.55
N LEU A 19 -5.29 -5.91 11.06
CA LEU A 19 -4.97 -6.09 12.48
C LEU A 19 -3.86 -5.15 12.96
N PHE A 20 -2.81 -4.97 12.16
CA PHE A 20 -1.70 -4.08 12.51
C PHE A 20 -2.00 -2.61 12.28
N GLY A 21 -3.05 -2.27 11.52
CA GLY A 21 -3.47 -0.88 11.27
C GLY A 21 -2.48 -0.05 10.43
N VAL A 22 -1.36 -0.63 9.97
CA VAL A 22 -0.31 0.05 9.17
C VAL A 22 -0.70 0.19 7.69
N GLY A 23 -1.90 -0.26 7.31
CA GLY A 23 -2.35 -0.19 5.92
C GLY A 23 -1.61 -1.17 5.01
N GLY A 24 -1.20 -2.34 5.51
CA GLY A 24 -0.84 -3.52 4.70
C GLY A 24 0.37 -3.47 3.77
N GLY A 25 0.85 -2.31 3.32
CA GLY A 25 1.88 -2.19 2.27
C GLY A 25 3.19 -2.91 2.60
N ALA A 26 3.64 -2.80 3.85
CA ALA A 26 4.86 -3.48 4.33
C ALA A 26 4.76 -5.02 4.26
N ILE A 27 3.55 -5.58 4.29
CA ILE A 27 3.30 -7.04 4.22
C ILE A 27 2.91 -7.45 2.79
N ILE A 28 2.06 -6.66 2.13
CA ILE A 28 1.51 -6.96 0.80
C ILE A 28 2.58 -6.86 -0.29
N VAL A 29 3.50 -5.89 -0.23
CA VAL A 29 4.52 -5.71 -1.28
C VAL A 29 5.49 -6.91 -1.36
N PRO A 30 6.16 -7.36 -0.27
CA PRO A 30 7.06 -8.51 -0.34
C PRO A 30 6.33 -9.79 -0.78
N LEU A 31 5.08 -9.95 -0.35
CA LEU A 31 4.24 -11.09 -0.68
C LEU A 31 3.88 -11.13 -2.17
N LEU A 32 3.53 -9.98 -2.76
CA LEU A 32 3.28 -9.86 -4.20
C LEU A 32 4.55 -10.13 -5.01
N ILE A 33 5.71 -9.62 -4.57
CA ILE A 33 6.99 -9.90 -5.22
C ILE A 33 7.28 -11.41 -5.21
N PHE A 34 7.07 -12.09 -4.07
CA PHE A 34 7.25 -13.55 -3.98
C PHE A 34 6.33 -14.30 -4.96
N ILE A 35 5.05 -13.93 -5.01
CA ILE A 35 4.06 -14.54 -5.92
C ILE A 35 4.42 -14.30 -7.40
N PHE A 36 4.90 -13.11 -7.74
CA PHE A 36 5.31 -12.78 -9.11
C PHE A 36 6.61 -13.48 -9.51
N SER A 37 7.54 -13.66 -8.57
CA SER A 37 8.77 -14.43 -8.78
C SER A 37 8.48 -15.90 -9.07
N VAL A 38 7.58 -16.53 -8.30
CA VAL A 38 7.12 -17.91 -8.54
C VAL A 38 6.43 -18.08 -9.90
N GLN A 39 5.84 -17.01 -10.45
CA GLN A 39 5.18 -17.01 -11.75
C GLN A 39 6.09 -16.59 -12.93
N SER A 40 7.39 -16.40 -12.68
CA SER A 40 8.36 -16.00 -13.71
C SER A 40 7.98 -14.70 -14.43
N PHE A 41 7.40 -13.73 -13.70
CA PHE A 41 7.16 -12.39 -14.24
C PHE A 41 8.50 -11.66 -14.51
N PRO A 42 8.55 -10.77 -15.53
CA PRO A 42 9.74 -9.96 -15.78
C PRO A 42 10.13 -9.12 -14.56
N GLU A 43 11.36 -9.29 -14.06
CA GLU A 43 11.86 -8.60 -12.86
C GLU A 43 11.77 -7.07 -12.97
N ALA A 44 12.00 -6.53 -14.17
CA ALA A 44 11.94 -5.10 -14.47
C ALA A 44 10.57 -4.46 -14.13
N SER A 45 9.48 -5.23 -14.26
CA SER A 45 8.11 -4.75 -14.01
C SER A 45 7.55 -5.23 -12.66
N MET A 46 8.16 -6.26 -12.08
CA MET A 46 7.67 -6.93 -10.87
C MET A 46 7.53 -5.99 -9.69
N VAL A 47 8.56 -5.20 -9.41
CA VAL A 47 8.59 -4.27 -8.27
C VAL A 47 7.55 -3.16 -8.45
N HIS A 48 7.45 -2.58 -9.65
CA HIS A 48 6.47 -1.54 -9.96
C HIS A 48 5.03 -2.05 -9.84
N LEU A 49 4.75 -3.26 -10.34
CA LEU A 49 3.43 -3.88 -10.24
C LEU A 49 3.07 -4.22 -8.79
N ALA A 50 4.03 -4.73 -8.00
CA ALA A 50 3.80 -5.06 -6.59
C ALA A 50 3.50 -3.80 -5.75
N ILE A 51 4.30 -2.74 -5.92
CA ILE A 51 4.09 -1.46 -5.23
C ILE A 51 2.75 -0.85 -5.66
N GLY A 52 2.47 -0.76 -6.96
CA GLY A 52 1.22 -0.19 -7.46
C GLY A 52 -0.03 -0.94 -7.00
N THR A 53 0.00 -2.28 -7.05
CA THR A 53 -1.12 -3.13 -6.63
C THR A 53 -1.35 -3.05 -5.12
N SER A 54 -0.27 -3.01 -4.34
CA SER A 54 -0.38 -2.78 -2.90
C SER A 54 -1.04 -1.43 -2.64
N PHE A 55 -0.60 -0.35 -3.26
CA PHE A 55 -1.14 1.00 -3.07
C PHE A 55 -2.64 1.07 -3.39
N ALA A 56 -3.08 0.45 -4.49
CA ALA A 56 -4.50 0.35 -4.83
C ALA A 56 -5.30 -0.34 -3.72
N THR A 57 -4.75 -1.41 -3.13
CA THR A 57 -5.38 -2.10 -2.00
C THR A 57 -5.44 -1.22 -0.74
N ILE A 58 -4.39 -0.45 -0.47
CA ILE A 58 -4.34 0.49 0.67
C ILE A 58 -5.42 1.56 0.56
N VAL A 59 -5.63 2.12 -0.62
CA VAL A 59 -6.67 3.14 -0.84
C VAL A 59 -8.05 2.58 -0.49
N ILE A 60 -8.41 1.41 -1.02
CA ILE A 60 -9.71 0.78 -0.78
C ILE A 60 -9.90 0.43 0.70
N THR A 61 -8.90 -0.19 1.32
CA THR A 61 -8.97 -0.57 2.74
C THR A 61 -9.00 0.64 3.67
N SER A 62 -8.28 1.72 3.34
CA SER A 62 -8.29 2.97 4.12
C SER A 62 -9.65 3.66 4.06
N ILE A 63 -10.30 3.70 2.90
CA ILE A 63 -11.66 4.25 2.77
C ILE A 63 -12.63 3.46 3.66
N SER A 64 -12.59 2.12 3.57
CA SER A 64 -13.42 1.26 4.42
C SER A 64 -13.17 1.49 5.91
N SER A 65 -11.89 1.64 6.30
CA SER A 65 -11.49 1.87 7.68
C SER A 65 -11.99 3.22 8.21
N VAL A 66 -11.77 4.31 7.45
CA VAL A 66 -12.24 5.66 7.83
C VAL A 66 -13.76 5.68 7.95
N PHE A 67 -14.48 5.06 7.01
CA PHE A 67 -15.94 4.99 7.07
C PHE A 67 -16.45 4.26 8.32
N ALA A 68 -15.85 3.11 8.66
CA ALA A 68 -16.21 2.36 9.86
C ALA A 68 -15.96 3.16 11.15
N HIS A 69 -14.79 3.80 11.27
CA HIS A 69 -14.46 4.63 12.43
C HIS A 69 -15.32 5.89 12.51
N HIS A 70 -15.67 6.48 11.36
CA HIS A 70 -16.55 7.64 11.29
C HIS A 70 -17.95 7.30 11.80
N LYS A 71 -18.50 6.15 11.40
CA LYS A 71 -19.79 5.65 11.88
C LYS A 71 -19.81 5.43 13.40
N LEU A 72 -18.67 5.08 13.99
CA LEU A 72 -18.50 4.92 15.44
C LEU A 72 -18.22 6.24 16.18
N GLY A 73 -18.16 7.38 15.49
CA GLY A 73 -17.86 8.68 16.09
C GLY A 73 -16.39 8.87 16.49
N ASN A 74 -15.50 7.96 16.09
CA ASN A 74 -14.09 7.93 16.52
C ASN A 74 -13.17 8.80 15.65
N VAL A 75 -13.71 9.56 14.69
CA VAL A 75 -12.92 10.38 13.77
C VAL A 75 -12.93 11.84 14.20
N ASN A 76 -11.76 12.35 14.61
CA ASN A 76 -11.58 13.77 14.89
C ASN A 76 -11.27 14.56 13.60
N TRP A 77 -12.31 15.11 12.98
CA TRP A 77 -12.21 15.88 11.74
C TRP A 77 -11.43 17.21 11.87
N SER A 78 -11.21 17.71 13.09
CA SER A 78 -10.35 18.87 13.31
C SER A 78 -8.88 18.49 13.07
N VAL A 79 -8.44 17.38 13.66
CA VAL A 79 -7.09 16.83 13.48
C VAL A 79 -6.84 16.45 12.03
N VAL A 80 -7.79 15.75 11.39
CA VAL A 80 -7.67 15.37 9.98
C VAL A 80 -7.41 16.61 9.11
N ARG A 81 -8.21 17.67 9.25
CA ARG A 81 -8.04 18.90 8.47
C ARG A 81 -6.72 19.62 8.76
N ALA A 82 -6.24 19.59 9.99
CA ALA A 82 -4.95 20.18 10.34
C ALA A 82 -3.76 19.38 9.77
N MET A 83 -3.87 18.05 9.69
CA MET A 83 -2.80 17.18 9.20
C MET A 83 -2.77 17.04 7.68
N THR A 84 -3.92 17.12 6.99
CA THR A 84 -4.02 16.93 5.54
C THR A 84 -3.06 17.80 4.73
N PRO A 85 -2.90 19.12 4.99
CA PRO A 85 -1.96 19.95 4.24
C PRO A 85 -0.51 19.46 4.38
N GLY A 86 -0.10 19.09 5.60
CA GLY A 86 1.23 18.54 5.87
C GLY A 86 1.47 17.20 5.16
N LEU A 87 0.46 16.33 5.12
CA LEU A 87 0.51 15.08 4.36
C LEU A 87 0.68 15.32 2.87
N ILE A 88 -0.09 16.25 2.28
CA ILE A 88 0.00 16.57 0.85
C ILE A 88 1.40 17.10 0.52
N ILE A 89 1.89 18.06 1.30
CA ILE A 89 3.22 18.64 1.10
C ILE A 89 4.30 17.55 1.24
N GLY A 90 4.21 16.72 2.28
CA GLY A 90 5.14 15.63 2.52
C GLY A 90 5.17 14.60 1.38
N VAL A 91 4.01 14.23 0.84
CA VAL A 91 3.92 13.30 -0.31
C VAL A 91 4.51 13.93 -1.57
N VAL A 92 4.22 15.19 -1.85
CA VAL A 92 4.78 15.88 -3.03
C VAL A 92 6.30 15.98 -2.92
N LEU A 93 6.83 16.45 -1.78
CA LEU A 93 8.27 16.56 -1.57
C LEU A 93 8.96 15.20 -1.55
N GLY A 94 8.37 14.21 -0.90
CA GLY A 94 8.93 12.85 -0.82
C GLY A 94 8.96 12.15 -2.18
N SER A 95 7.86 12.22 -2.95
CA SER A 95 7.78 11.60 -4.28
C SER A 95 8.69 12.28 -5.30
N THR A 96 8.80 13.62 -5.25
CA THR A 96 9.73 14.36 -6.11
C THR A 96 11.19 14.10 -5.76
N ALA A 97 11.53 14.03 -4.46
CA ALA A 97 12.87 13.64 -4.01
C ALA A 97 13.21 12.19 -4.43
N ALA A 98 12.26 11.25 -4.28
CA ALA A 98 12.44 9.86 -4.70
C ALA A 98 12.58 9.73 -6.22
N ALA A 99 11.84 10.52 -7.00
CA ALA A 99 11.98 10.55 -8.46
C ALA A 99 13.29 11.20 -8.92
N GLY A 100 13.80 12.16 -8.15
CA GLY A 100 15.10 12.81 -8.39
C GLY A 100 16.30 11.93 -8.03
N LEU A 101 16.11 10.90 -7.22
CA LEU A 101 17.08 9.82 -7.01
C LEU A 101 17.04 8.86 -8.22
N SER A 102 17.58 9.31 -9.35
CA SER A 102 17.77 8.46 -10.53
C SER A 102 18.76 7.32 -10.21
N GLY A 103 18.43 6.11 -10.66
CA GLY A 103 19.23 4.89 -10.48
C GLY A 103 20.65 4.91 -11.05
N GLU A 104 21.10 6.06 -11.57
CA GLU A 104 22.48 6.34 -11.98
C GLU A 104 23.43 6.52 -10.79
N ASN A 105 22.92 6.92 -9.61
CA ASN A 105 23.73 7.10 -8.39
C ASN A 105 23.68 5.88 -7.43
N LEU A 106 23.00 4.80 -7.81
CA LEU A 106 22.77 3.59 -6.99
C LEU A 106 23.42 2.33 -7.60
N GLN A 107 24.36 2.50 -8.54
CA GLN A 107 25.25 1.42 -8.97
C GLN A 107 26.43 1.28 -8.01
#